data_AF-A0A2E8K3T3-F1
#
_entry.id   AF-A0A2E8K3T3-F1
#
_cell.length_a   1.000
_cell.length_b   1.000
_cell.length_c   1.000
_cell.angle_alpha   90.00
_cell.angle_beta   90.00
_cell.angle_gamma   90.00
#
_symmetry.space_group_name_H-M   'P 1'
#
loop_
_entity.id
_entity.type
_entity.pdbx_description
1 polymer ?
#
loop_
_entity_poly.entity_id
_entity_poly.type
_entity_poly.pdbx_seq_one_letter_code
_entity_poly.pdbx_strand_id
1 'polypeptide(L)' 'MRYLLFVTTVLLAQVSMAEWAEKFPVGSSFPPIEAEDQHGKKWDRSGLLAKEGLVFLFNRSTTW' A
#
# COMPACT_ATOMS: atom_id res chain seq x y z
N MET A 1 8.57 37.15 18.49
CA MET A 1 8.77 35.71 18.83
C MET A 1 7.49 34.87 18.75
N ARG A 2 6.31 35.38 19.10
CA ARG A 2 5.05 34.61 19.10
C ARG A 2 4.58 34.11 17.71
N TYR A 3 4.85 34.88 16.65
CA TYR A 3 4.57 34.46 15.26
C TYR A 3 5.56 33.43 14.72
N LEU A 4 6.81 33.45 15.21
CA LEU A 4 7.84 32.49 14.79
C LEU A 4 7.51 31.06 15.25
N LEU A 5 6.93 30.95 16.46
CA LEU A 5 6.44 29.69 17.02
C LEU A 5 5.24 29.10 16.26
N PHE A 6 4.38 29.96 15.69
CA PHE A 6 3.24 29.49 14.89
C PHE A 6 3.69 28.92 13.54
N VAL A 7 4.68 29.56 12.90
CA VAL A 7 5.23 29.12 11.60
C VAL A 7 5.96 27.78 11.74
N THR A 8 6.68 27.54 12.84
CA THR A 8 7.35 26.25 13.08
C THR A 8 6.38 25.10 13.35
N THR A 9 5.24 25.34 14.00
CA THR A 9 4.23 24.29 14.22
C THR A 9 3.52 23.82 12.95
N VAL A 10 3.31 24.70 11.96
CA VAL A 10 2.64 24.33 10.69
C VAL A 10 3.56 23.50 9.80
N LEU A 11 4.87 23.77 9.81
CA LEU A 11 5.87 23.01 9.04
C LEU A 11 6.05 21.56 9.52
N LEU A 12 5.85 21.28 10.82
CA LEU A 12 5.93 19.91 11.37
C LEU A 12 4.66 19.08 11.11
N ALA A 13 3.54 19.72 10.74
CA ALA A 13 2.28 19.04 10.49
C ALA A 13 2.19 18.41 9.09
N GLN A 14 3.16 18.65 8.21
CA GLN A 14 3.28 17.95 6.94
C GLN A 14 3.92 16.57 7.12
N VAL A 15 3.29 15.72 7.94
CA VAL A 15 3.47 14.27 7.79
C VAL A 15 2.87 13.93 6.44
N SER A 16 3.71 13.83 5.42
CA SER A 16 3.33 13.21 4.16
C SER A 16 2.88 11.80 4.49
N MET A 17 1.58 11.53 4.36
CA MET A 17 1.10 10.15 4.31
C MET A 17 1.80 9.53 3.11
N ALA A 18 2.79 8.67 3.35
CA ALA A 18 3.49 7.99 2.28
C ALA A 18 2.44 7.26 1.43
N GLU A 19 2.29 7.68 0.18
CA GLU A 19 1.29 7.12 -0.72
C GLU A 19 1.71 5.69 -1.04
N TRP A 20 0.86 4.74 -0.68
CA TRP A 20 1.16 3.34 -0.96
C TRP A 20 1.03 3.08 -2.45
N ALA A 21 2.06 2.48 -3.03
CA ALA A 21 2.13 2.16 -4.45
C ALA A 21 2.03 3.38 -5.39
N GLU A 22 2.73 4.48 -5.10
CA GLU A 22 2.80 5.72 -5.91
C GLU A 22 3.07 5.49 -7.41
N LYS A 23 3.77 4.41 -7.77
CA LYS A 23 4.06 4.04 -9.17
C LYS A 23 2.93 3.30 -9.88
N PHE A 24 1.81 3.05 -9.20
CA PHE A 24 0.67 2.24 -9.69
C PHE A 24 -0.63 3.05 -9.61
N PRO A 25 -0.81 4.06 -10.49
CA PRO A 25 -2.05 4.84 -10.51
C PRO A 25 -3.26 3.96 -10.89
N VAL A 26 -4.47 4.46 -10.63
CA VAL A 26 -5.72 3.80 -11.03
C VAL A 26 -5.72 3.56 -12.55
N GLY A 27 -6.10 2.35 -12.96
CA GLY A 27 -6.10 1.93 -14.37
C GLY A 27 -4.75 1.38 -14.86
N SER A 28 -3.71 1.41 -14.03
CA SER A 28 -2.46 0.70 -14.30
C SER A 28 -2.68 -0.81 -14.41
N SER A 29 -1.81 -1.48 -15.18
CA SER A 29 -1.82 -2.93 -15.26
C SER A 29 -1.52 -3.53 -13.90
N PHE A 30 -2.34 -4.51 -13.50
CA PHE A 30 -2.13 -5.22 -12.25
C PHE A 30 -0.75 -5.93 -12.26
N PRO A 31 0.11 -5.74 -11.24
CA PRO A 31 1.44 -6.33 -11.22
C PRO A 31 1.38 -7.87 -11.18
N PRO A 32 2.43 -8.57 -11.65
CA PRO A 32 2.51 -10.01 -11.51
C PRO A 32 2.48 -10.40 -10.03
N ILE A 33 1.79 -11.50 -9.72
CA ILE A 33 1.76 -12.09 -8.39
C ILE A 33 2.70 -13.29 -8.41
N GLU A 34 3.67 -13.29 -7.52
CA GLU A 34 4.60 -14.40 -7.32
C GLU A 34 4.79 -14.57 -5.81
N ALA A 35 3.74 -15.01 -5.13
CA ALA A 35 3.73 -15.14 -3.66
C ALA A 35 3.49 -16.59 -3.24
N GLU A 36 4.10 -16.98 -2.13
CA GLU A 36 3.85 -18.26 -1.47
C GLU A 36 2.73 -18.10 -0.45
N ASP A 37 1.84 -19.09 -0.37
CA ASP A 37 0.86 -19.16 0.71
C ASP A 37 1.46 -19.71 2.00
N GLN A 38 0.64 -19.81 3.06
CA GLN A 38 1.07 -20.32 4.37
C GLN A 38 1.57 -21.78 4.36
N HIS A 39 1.43 -22.49 3.25
CA HIS A 39 1.90 -23.86 3.06
C HIS A 39 3.10 -23.95 2.09
N GLY A 40 3.64 -22.81 1.65
CA GLY A 40 4.74 -22.75 0.69
C GLY A 40 4.33 -23.03 -0.76
N LYS A 41 3.03 -23.07 -1.05
CA LYS A 41 2.55 -23.21 -2.43
C LYS A 41 2.64 -21.85 -3.11
N LYS A 42 3.33 -21.80 -4.25
CA LYS A 42 3.40 -20.61 -5.10
C LYS A 42 2.07 -20.39 -5.81
N TRP A 43 1.61 -19.15 -5.77
CA TRP A 43 0.42 -18.69 -6.48
C TRP A 43 0.80 -17.59 -7.45
N ASP A 44 0.23 -17.69 -8.65
CA ASP A 44 0.27 -16.65 -9.67
C ASP A 44 -1.12 -16.02 -9.88
N ARG A 45 -1.17 -14.98 -10.71
CA ARG A 45 -2.42 -14.29 -11.02
C ARG A 45 -3.48 -15.23 -11.61
N SER A 46 -3.10 -16.16 -12.48
CA SER A 46 -4.04 -17.11 -13.10
C SER A 46 -4.64 -18.07 -12.08
N GLY A 47 -3.85 -18.52 -11.09
CA GLY A 47 -4.32 -19.41 -10.04
C GLY A 47 -5.21 -18.72 -9.01
N LEU A 48 -5.13 -17.40 -8.88
CA LEU A 48 -5.91 -16.62 -7.92
C LEU A 48 -7.18 -16.00 -8.53
N LEU A 49 -7.20 -15.73 -9.83
CA LEU A 49 -8.33 -15.09 -10.50
C LEU A 49 -9.51 -16.06 -10.64
N ALA A 50 -10.62 -15.79 -9.94
CA ALA A 50 -11.88 -16.49 -10.12
C ALA A 50 -12.73 -15.84 -11.23
N LYS A 51 -13.85 -16.49 -11.59
CA LYS A 51 -14.77 -16.01 -12.63
C LYS A 51 -15.35 -14.63 -12.29
N GLU A 52 -15.53 -14.35 -11.01
CA GLU A 52 -16.12 -13.12 -10.46
C GLU A 52 -15.05 -12.08 -10.11
N GLY A 53 -13.76 -12.40 -10.30
CA GLY A 53 -12.63 -11.52 -10.02
C GLY A 53 -11.79 -11.98 -8.84
N LEU A 54 -11.01 -11.05 -8.29
CA LEU A 54 -10.06 -11.28 -7.20
C LEU A 54 -10.09 -10.08 -6.25
N VAL A 55 -10.21 -10.36 -4.95
CA VAL A 55 -10.18 -9.34 -3.89
C VAL A 55 -8.86 -9.46 -3.14
N PHE A 56 -8.11 -8.37 -3.08
CA PHE A 56 -6.90 -8.27 -2.26
C PHE A 56 -7.21 -7.59 -0.94
N LEU A 57 -6.85 -8.26 0.16
CA LEU A 57 -6.87 -7.69 1.48
C LEU A 57 -5.42 -7.50 1.95
N PHE A 58 -4.98 -6.24 1.99
CA PHE A 58 -3.69 -5.90 2.59
C PHE A 58 -3.89 -5.67 4.08
N ASN A 59 -3.47 -6.64 4.89
CA ASN A 59 -3.41 -6.46 6.34
C ASN A 59 -1.98 -6.05 6.72
N ARG A 60 -1.80 -4.80 7.14
CA ARG A 60 -0.54 -4.31 7.68
C ARG A 60 -0.56 -4.48 9.19
N SER A 61 0.22 -5.42 9.71
CA SER A 61 0.53 -5.42 11.14
C SER A 61 1.53 -4.31 11.43
N THR A 62 1.25 -3.48 12.43
CA THR A 62 2.17 -2.45 12.92
C THR A 62 3.18 -2.98 13.93
N THR A 63 3.11 -4.27 14.27
CA THR A 63 3.93 -4.90 15.31
C THR A 63 4.93 -5.93 14.76
N TRP A 64 5.28 -5.83 13.47
CA TRP A 64 6.40 -6.60 12.90
C TRP A 64 7.73 -5.95 13.26
#